data_AF-A0A2A6NB60-F1
#
_entry.id   AF-A0A2A6NB60-F1
#
_cell.length_a   1.000
_cell.length_b   1.000
_cell.length_c   1.000
_cell.angle_alpha   90.00
_cell.angle_beta   90.00
_cell.angle_gamma   90.00
#
_symmetry.space_group_name_H-M   'P 1'
#
loop_
_entity.id
_entity.type
_entity.pdbx_description
1 polymer ?
#
loop_
_entity_poly.entity_id
_entity_poly.type
_entity_poly.pdbx_seq_one_letter_code
_entity_poly.pdbx_strand_id
1 'polypeptide(L)' 'MTGGDSVRIIKRTTDRIPDSGSFEVKLPDKSFYFYWDDNPGRRSVRQVDDSHQALEKAKSFARGHRLE' A
#
# COMPACT_ATOMS: atom_id res chain seq x y z
N MET A 1 -4.23 15.11 -25.46
CA MET A 1 -3.55 13.83 -25.18
C MET A 1 -3.66 13.59 -23.68
N THR A 2 -4.80 13.08 -23.20
CA THR A 2 -5.09 13.00 -21.75
C THR A 2 -4.53 11.68 -21.23
N GLY A 3 -3.22 11.69 -20.95
CA GLY A 3 -2.46 10.50 -20.58
C GLY A 3 -2.68 10.11 -19.13
N GLY A 4 -3.67 9.26 -18.88
CA GLY A 4 -3.65 8.26 -17.81
C GLY A 4 -3.67 8.77 -16.38
N ASP A 5 -4.84 9.20 -15.90
CA ASP A 5 -5.24 9.24 -14.48
C ASP A 5 -5.35 7.82 -13.87
N SER A 6 -4.38 6.96 -14.15
CA SER A 6 -4.38 5.57 -13.72
C SER A 6 -3.85 5.49 -12.30
N VAL A 7 -4.73 5.31 -11.32
CA VAL A 7 -4.34 4.91 -9.97
C VAL A 7 -3.47 3.64 -10.05
N ARG A 8 -2.25 3.69 -9.50
CA ARG A 8 -1.32 2.54 -9.48
C ARG A 8 -1.06 2.10 -8.05
N ILE A 9 -1.01 0.79 -7.82
CA ILE A 9 -0.58 0.21 -6.55
C ILE A 9 0.81 -0.39 -6.75
N ILE A 10 1.80 0.09 -6.00
CA ILE A 10 3.20 -0.32 -6.10
C ILE A 10 3.59 -0.96 -4.77
N LYS A 11 3.99 -2.24 -4.80
CA LYS A 11 4.56 -2.90 -3.61
C LYS A 11 6.00 -2.40 -3.42
N ARG A 12 6.30 -1.89 -2.23
CA ARG A 12 7.64 -1.50 -1.79
C ARG A 12 8.05 -2.40 -0.63
N THR A 13 9.09 -3.19 -0.83
CA THR A 13 9.77 -3.97 0.22
C THR A 13 11.17 -3.42 0.41
N THR A 14 11.76 -3.63 1.59
CA THR A 14 13.16 -3.27 1.83
C THR A 14 13.94 -4.52 2.18
N ASP A 15 15.11 -4.71 1.56
CA ASP A 15 15.97 -5.86 1.81
C ASP A 15 16.47 -5.91 3.27
N ARG A 16 16.53 -4.74 3.92
CA ARG A 16 16.97 -4.59 5.32
C ARG A 16 15.99 -5.11 6.36
N ILE A 17 14.70 -5.21 6.02
CA ILE A 17 13.66 -5.69 6.94
C ILE A 17 12.82 -6.71 6.17
N PRO A 18 13.18 -8.00 6.24
CA PRO A 18 12.38 -9.04 5.61
C PRO A 18 10.97 -9.03 6.21
N ASP A 19 9.99 -9.43 5.40
CA ASP A 19 8.59 -9.56 5.83
C ASP A 19 7.94 -8.21 6.21
N SER A 20 8.46 -7.10 5.70
CA SER A 20 7.86 -5.78 5.92
C SER A 20 7.90 -4.91 4.67
N GLY A 21 6.99 -3.96 4.59
CA GLY A 21 6.96 -3.02 3.49
C GLY A 21 5.77 -2.09 3.51
N SER A 22 5.48 -1.56 2.33
CA SER A 22 4.30 -0.72 2.11
C SER A 22 3.74 -0.93 0.71
N PHE A 23 2.43 -0.76 0.55
CA PHE A 23 1.81 -0.54 -0.76
C PHE A 23 1.64 0.96 -0.97
N GLU A 24 2.27 1.49 -2.02
CA GLU A 24 2.11 2.86 -2.45
C GLU A 24 0.97 2.93 -3.48
N VAL A 25 -0.13 3.60 -3.12
CA VAL A 25 -1.18 3.98 -4.08
C VAL A 25 -0.82 5.35 -4.65
N LYS A 26 -0.42 5.37 -5.91
CA LYS A 26 -0.05 6.57 -6.65
C LYS A 26 -1.24 7.07 -7.46
N LEU A 27 -1.77 8.21 -7.05
CA LEU A 27 -2.69 9.07 -7.80
C LEU A 27 -1.87 10.07 -8.65
N PRO A 28 -2.50 10.82 -9.57
CA PRO A 28 -1.81 11.82 -10.39
C PRO A 28 -1.05 12.86 -9.55
N ASP A 29 -1.67 13.37 -8.49
CA ASP A 29 -1.12 14.46 -7.66
C ASP A 29 -0.62 14.01 -6.28
N LYS A 30 -0.87 12.77 -5.86
CA LYS A 30 -0.61 12.30 -4.49
C LYS A 30 -0.22 10.83 -4.44
N SER A 31 0.61 10.47 -3.46
CA SER A 31 0.89 9.08 -3.09
C SER A 31 0.38 8.79 -1.69
N PHE A 32 -0.25 7.63 -1.51
CA PHE A 32 -0.72 7.12 -0.21
C PHE A 32 -0.01 5.82 0.11
N TYR A 33 0.38 5.60 1.36
CA TYR A 33 1.16 4.43 1.76
C TYR A 33 0.39 3.59 2.78
N PHE A 34 0.32 2.29 2.51
CA PHE A 34 -0.28 1.29 3.38
C PHE A 34 0.82 0.36 3.88
N TYR A 35 1.28 0.59 5.11
CA TYR A 35 2.37 -0.16 5.73
C TYR A 35 1.91 -1.53 6.23
N TRP A 36 2.80 -2.52 6.12
CA TRP A 36 2.57 -3.87 6.59
C TRP A 36 3.83 -4.50 7.17
N ASP A 37 3.63 -5.45 8.08
CA ASP A 37 4.65 -6.31 8.65
C ASP A 37 4.05 -7.71 8.89
N ASP A 38 4.55 -8.72 8.17
CA ASP A 38 4.13 -10.12 8.29
C ASP A 38 4.81 -10.83 9.47
N ASN A 39 5.77 -10.18 10.15
CA ASN A 39 6.30 -10.69 11.41
C ASN A 39 5.32 -10.35 12.56
N PRO A 40 4.68 -11.34 13.20
CA PRO A 40 3.63 -11.09 14.18
C PRO A 40 4.12 -10.31 15.40
N GLY A 41 5.37 -10.53 15.84
CA GLY A 41 5.96 -9.81 16.97
C GLY A 41 6.16 -8.33 16.66
N ARG A 42 6.71 -8.00 15.49
CA ARG A 42 6.90 -6.60 15.07
C ARG A 42 5.58 -5.93 14.72
N ARG A 43 4.65 -6.66 14.09
CA ARG A 43 3.31 -6.21 13.76
C ARG A 43 2.55 -5.77 15.01
N SER A 44 2.57 -6.57 16.07
CA SER A 44 1.92 -6.24 17.35
C SER A 44 2.49 -4.98 18.00
N VAL A 45 3.81 -4.74 17.88
CA VAL A 45 4.46 -3.54 18.43
C VAL A 45 4.14 -2.30 17.59
N ARG A 46 4.13 -2.44 16.25
CA ARG A 46 3.92 -1.31 15.32
C ARG A 46 2.45 -1.03 15.03
N GLN A 47 1.55 -1.92 15.45
CA GLN A 47 0.10 -1.86 15.18
C GLN A 47 -0.22 -1.66 13.69
N VAL A 48 0.56 -2.31 12.82
CA VAL A 48 0.35 -2.32 11.37
C VAL A 48 -0.41 -3.58 10.94
N ASP A 49 -0.92 -3.56 9.72
CA ASP A 49 -1.57 -4.72 9.10
C ASP A 49 -0.54 -5.78 8.66
N ASP A 50 -1.01 -6.99 8.38
CA ASP A 50 -0.25 -7.90 7.53
C ASP A 50 -0.31 -7.49 6.05
N SER A 51 0.53 -8.12 5.22
CA SER A 51 0.63 -7.75 3.80
C SER A 51 -0.67 -7.98 3.02
N HIS A 52 -1.49 -8.95 3.42
CA HIS A 52 -2.78 -9.20 2.77
C HIS A 52 -3.77 -8.09 3.10
N GLN A 53 -3.94 -7.79 4.39
CA GLN A 53 -4.82 -6.73 4.88
C GLN A 53 -4.44 -5.36 4.31
N ALA A 54 -3.15 -5.02 4.29
CA ALA A 54 -2.68 -3.76 3.71
C ALA A 54 -2.93 -3.66 2.21
N LEU A 55 -2.78 -4.78 1.47
CA LEU A 55 -3.07 -4.82 0.04
C LEU A 55 -4.57 -4.64 -0.24
N GLU A 56 -5.44 -5.26 0.56
CA GLU A 56 -6.89 -5.10 0.44
C GLU A 56 -7.31 -3.65 0.69
N LYS A 57 -6.75 -3.00 1.71
CA LYS A 57 -6.97 -1.57 1.98
C LYS A 57 -6.49 -0.70 0.82
N ALA A 58 -5.29 -0.94 0.29
CA ALA A 58 -4.76 -0.22 -0.86
C ALA A 58 -5.64 -0.39 -2.11
N LYS A 59 -6.13 -1.61 -2.37
CA LYS A 59 -7.06 -1.89 -3.48
C LYS A 59 -8.40 -1.19 -3.30
N SER A 60 -8.99 -1.24 -2.11
CA SER A 60 -10.26 -0.58 -1.81
C SER A 60 -10.15 0.94 -1.94
N PHE A 61 -9.07 1.53 -1.42
CA PHE A 61 -8.77 2.95 -1.59
C PHE A 61 -8.61 3.34 -3.06
N ALA A 62 -7.82 2.57 -3.82
CA ALA A 62 -7.63 2.81 -5.25
C ALA A 62 -8.91 2.69 -6.07
N ARG A 63 -9.82 1.78 -5.69
CA ARG A 63 -11.13 1.61 -6.34
C ARG A 63 -12.04 2.80 -6.07
N GLY A 64 -12.07 3.32 -4.84
CA GLY A 64 -12.85 4.52 -4.49
C GLY A 64 -12.47 5.71 -5.37
N HIS A 65 -11.17 5.98 -5.49
CA HIS A 65 -10.64 7.09 -6.29
C HIS A 65 -10.68 6.90 -7.81
N ARG A 66 -11.00 5.70 -8.31
CA ARG A 66 -11.16 5.45 -9.75
C ARG A 66 -12.60 5.71 -10.22
N LEU A 67 -13.56 5.77 -9.29
CA LEU A 67 -14.99 5.94 -9.58
C LEU A 67 -15.48 7.38 -9.35
N GLU A 68 -14.63 8.27 -8.83
CA GLU A 68 -14.84 9.72 -8.74
C GLU A 68 -14.38 10.44 -10.01
#